data_AF-A0A950H140-F1
#
_entry.id   AF-A0A950H140-F1
#
_cell.length_a   1.000
_cell.length_b   1.000
_cell.length_c   1.000
_cell.angle_alpha   90.00
_cell.angle_beta   90.00
_cell.angle_gamma   90.00
#
_symmetry.space_group_name_H-M   'P 1'
#
loop_
_entity.id
_entity.type
_entity.pdbx_description
1 polymer ?
#
loop_
_entity_poly.entity_id
_entity_poly.type
_entity_poly.pdbx_seq_one_letter_code
_entity_poly.pdbx_strand_id
1 'polypeptide(L)'
;MGAPQICRFFRLSEAGVRCGPDGLFVGAVPLLRRAATGGWEARPREELEGALSVVYGLPIDLSSKQAGLAGVAGALGRGEVALAAIGAVLLGFPDSPLLAKDGPACGSSDLAAQLLGSRLLKGWASSQHPRLGGPPNRGWFAPKPPDPNAPKPLGIPARASPMRELFRAGLRVGRAVIRRAAEEALGAGSLALRLGAKVAGPIETIVDLLDSTELNRGEQQVLDQLRASLNPPETLDELQQPPTENALGYELHHIVEQNPDNIAKSPLDFVVEKFGRGVIDDPSNVVWVPRLMRELITAYYNAKDSDDPTCTHRQMVNQLDFSGQYAAGLEALRRYGVLQ
;
A
#
# COMPACT_ATOMS: atom_id res chain seq x y z
N MET A 1 25.47 1.55 -11.39
CA MET A 1 25.09 0.90 -10.12
C MET A 1 23.77 1.52 -9.69
N GLY A 2 22.71 0.74 -9.50
CA GLY A 2 21.44 1.27 -9.00
C GLY A 2 21.60 1.68 -7.54
N ALA A 3 20.91 2.74 -7.10
CA ALA A 3 20.84 3.07 -5.69
C ALA A 3 20.24 1.89 -4.93
N PRO A 4 20.81 1.48 -3.77
CA PRO A 4 20.23 0.41 -2.97
C PRO A 4 18.79 0.79 -2.60
N GLN A 5 17.85 -0.09 -2.90
CA GLN A 5 16.46 0.07 -2.50
C GLN A 5 16.38 -0.20 -1.00
N ILE A 6 16.22 0.86 -0.20
CA ILE A 6 16.11 0.74 1.26
C ILE A 6 14.71 0.19 1.55
N CYS A 7 14.61 -1.11 1.80
CA CYS A 7 13.38 -1.75 2.27
C CYS A 7 13.20 -1.37 3.75
N ARG A 8 12.03 -0.82 4.09
CA ARG A 8 11.70 -0.38 5.45
C ARG A 8 10.86 -1.47 6.10
N PHE A 9 11.22 -1.85 7.31
CA PHE A 9 10.44 -2.77 8.13
C PHE A 9 10.18 -2.09 9.46
N PHE A 10 8.90 -1.91 9.79
CA PHE A 10 8.49 -1.47 11.12
C PHE A 10 7.85 -2.66 11.82
N ARG A 11 8.36 -3.00 12.99
CA ARG A 11 7.88 -4.14 13.76
C ARG A 11 7.91 -3.85 15.24
N LEU A 12 7.10 -4.58 15.98
CA LEU A 12 7.27 -4.65 17.42
C LEU A 12 8.43 -5.59 17.74
N SER A 13 9.36 -5.13 18.57
CA SER A 13 10.46 -5.96 19.06
C SER A 13 10.90 -5.49 20.44
N GLU A 14 11.42 -6.41 21.26
CA GLU A 14 12.00 -6.06 22.56
C GLU A 14 13.17 -5.06 22.43
N ALA A 15 13.84 -5.07 21.28
CA ALA A 15 14.97 -4.20 20.97
C ALA A 15 14.58 -2.87 20.31
N GLY A 16 13.32 -2.67 19.95
CA GLY A 16 12.85 -1.58 19.12
C GLY A 16 11.60 -0.92 19.69
N VAL A 17 10.55 -0.87 18.89
CA VAL A 17 9.24 -0.42 19.35
C VAL A 17 8.56 -1.53 20.14
N ARG A 18 8.17 -1.25 21.37
CA ARG A 18 7.43 -2.20 22.22
C ARG A 18 6.13 -1.57 22.66
N CYS A 19 5.01 -2.26 22.46
CA CYS A 19 3.70 -1.83 22.91
C CYS A 19 3.01 -2.95 23.67
N GLY A 20 2.60 -2.69 24.90
CA GLY A 20 1.94 -3.67 25.76
C GLY A 20 1.17 -3.03 26.92
N PRO A 21 0.71 -3.83 27.90
CA PRO A 21 -0.01 -3.33 29.07
C PRO A 21 0.77 -2.29 29.89
N ASP A 22 2.10 -2.30 29.78
CA ASP A 22 3.01 -1.39 30.46
C ASP A 22 3.24 -0.07 29.71
N GLY A 23 2.62 0.11 28.53
CA GLY A 23 2.74 1.33 27.73
C GLY A 23 3.38 1.09 26.35
N LEU A 24 3.77 2.20 25.71
CA LEU A 24 4.50 2.22 24.45
C LEU A 24 5.92 2.73 24.70
N PHE A 25 6.91 2.05 24.14
CA PHE A 25 8.34 2.31 24.31
C PHE A 25 9.07 2.28 22.98
N VAL A 26 10.16 3.05 22.88
CA VAL A 26 11.20 2.92 21.85
C VAL A 26 12.51 2.67 22.57
N GLY A 27 13.02 1.44 22.51
CA GLY A 27 14.08 0.96 23.38
C GLY A 27 13.69 1.18 24.86
N ALA A 28 14.51 1.93 25.59
CA ALA A 28 14.27 2.25 27.00
C ALA A 28 13.40 3.51 27.23
N VAL A 29 13.01 4.24 26.18
CA VAL A 29 12.28 5.50 26.32
C VAL A 29 10.78 5.23 26.33
N PRO A 30 10.07 5.46 27.45
CA PRO A 30 8.61 5.39 27.46
C PRO A 30 8.05 6.55 26.64
N LEU A 31 7.18 6.27 25.68
CA LEU A 31 6.49 7.31 24.89
C LEU A 31 5.21 7.80 25.59
N LEU A 32 4.63 6.97 26.44
CA LEU A 32 3.42 7.25 27.20
C LEU A 32 3.71 7.23 28.70
N ARG A 33 2.91 7.95 29.47
CA ARG A 33 2.91 7.92 30.94
C ARG A 33 1.50 7.69 31.47
N ARG A 34 1.39 7.26 32.72
CA ARG A 34 0.07 7.15 33.37
C ARG A 34 -0.41 8.53 33.80
N ALA A 35 -1.61 8.91 33.37
CA ALA A 35 -2.28 10.12 33.82
C ALA A 35 -2.72 9.99 35.28
N ALA A 36 -2.78 11.11 36.02
CA ALA A 36 -3.21 11.13 37.42
C ALA A 36 -4.65 10.59 37.62
N THR A 37 -5.49 10.70 36.60
CA THR A 37 -6.88 10.25 36.59
C THR A 37 -7.05 8.74 36.34
N GLY A 38 -5.96 8.01 36.11
CA GLY A 38 -6.01 6.63 35.66
C GLY A 38 -6.26 6.57 34.16
N GLY A 39 -5.20 6.33 33.40
CA GLY A 39 -5.24 6.28 31.93
C GLY A 39 -3.84 6.41 31.36
N TRP A 40 -3.71 6.29 30.05
CA TRP A 40 -2.46 6.56 29.34
C TRP A 40 -2.55 7.92 28.67
N GLU A 41 -1.48 8.69 28.74
CA GLU A 41 -1.31 9.92 27.97
C GLU A 41 0.09 9.97 27.34
N ALA A 42 0.20 10.63 26.19
CA ALA A 42 1.49 10.89 25.58
C ALA A 42 2.32 11.80 26.50
N ARG A 43 3.60 11.50 26.66
CA ARG A 43 4.52 12.42 27.35
C ARG A 43 4.62 13.73 26.55
N PRO A 44 4.92 14.86 27.21
CA PRO A 44 5.12 16.14 26.53
C PRO A 44 6.08 16.03 25.35
N ARG A 45 5.70 16.62 24.21
CA ARG A 45 6.45 16.52 22.95
C ARG A 45 7.93 16.86 23.11
N GLU A 46 8.24 17.97 23.78
CA GLU A 46 9.61 18.47 23.94
C GLU A 46 10.50 17.48 24.73
N GLU A 47 9.92 16.84 25.75
CA GLU A 47 10.58 15.82 26.56
C GLU A 47 10.88 14.57 25.73
N LEU A 48 9.93 14.14 24.89
CA LEU A 48 10.09 13.00 24.00
C LEU A 48 11.09 13.27 22.87
N GLU A 49 11.04 14.44 22.23
CA GLU A 49 12.00 14.84 21.19
C GLU A 49 13.42 14.85 21.74
N GLY A 50 13.63 15.39 22.94
CA GLY A 50 14.94 15.37 23.61
C GLY A 50 15.42 13.94 23.89
N ALA A 51 14.58 13.10 24.49
CA ALA A 51 14.92 11.72 24.81
C ALA A 51 15.21 10.87 23.57
N LEU A 52 14.38 10.95 22.54
CA LEU A 52 14.59 10.20 21.30
C LEU A 52 15.77 10.73 20.50
N SER A 53 16.07 12.03 20.55
CA SER A 53 17.25 12.57 19.90
C SER A 53 18.54 12.00 20.47
N VAL A 54 18.57 11.73 21.79
CA VAL A 54 19.69 11.03 22.45
C VAL A 54 19.76 9.57 21.99
N VAL A 55 18.62 8.88 21.90
CA VAL A 55 18.57 7.46 21.47
C VAL A 55 19.04 7.26 20.04
N TYR A 56 18.60 8.13 19.12
CA TYR A 56 18.93 8.01 17.69
C TYR A 56 20.24 8.74 17.31
N GLY A 57 20.78 9.58 18.18
CA GLY A 57 21.94 10.43 17.88
C GLY A 57 21.66 11.49 16.81
N LEU A 58 20.39 11.80 16.55
CA LEU A 58 19.93 12.72 15.50
C LEU A 58 18.75 13.54 16.03
N PRO A 59 18.59 14.80 15.62
CA PRO A 59 17.51 15.67 16.12
C PRO A 59 16.15 15.16 15.64
N ILE A 60 15.25 14.87 16.58
CA ILE A 60 13.92 14.32 16.31
C ILE A 60 12.83 15.41 16.35
N ASP A 61 11.84 15.28 15.47
CA ASP A 61 10.60 16.05 15.42
C ASP A 61 9.41 15.08 15.48
N LEU A 62 8.57 15.24 16.51
CA LEU A 62 7.40 14.39 16.74
C LEU A 62 6.07 15.07 16.39
N SER A 63 6.10 16.25 15.77
CA SER A 63 4.89 17.02 15.44
C SER A 63 3.86 16.18 14.68
N SER A 64 4.30 15.41 13.68
CA SER A 64 3.45 14.54 12.86
C SER A 64 2.94 13.27 13.58
N LYS A 65 3.48 12.95 14.78
CA LYS A 65 3.19 11.70 15.50
C LYS A 65 2.34 11.89 16.74
N GLN A 66 2.07 13.12 17.18
CA GLN A 66 1.32 13.40 18.41
C GLN A 66 -0.10 12.82 18.40
N ALA A 67 -0.82 12.97 17.28
CA ALA A 67 -2.18 12.44 17.15
C ALA A 67 -2.19 10.90 17.23
N GLY A 68 -1.25 10.23 16.56
CA GLY A 68 -1.10 8.78 16.63
C GLY A 68 -0.74 8.29 18.03
N LEU A 69 0.16 8.99 18.74
CA LEU A 69 0.49 8.69 20.14
C LEU A 69 -0.73 8.79 21.06
N ALA A 70 -1.57 9.82 20.88
CA ALA A 70 -2.82 9.95 21.61
C ALA A 70 -3.81 8.81 21.29
N GLY A 71 -3.86 8.37 20.03
CA GLY A 71 -4.66 7.21 19.62
C GLY A 71 -4.21 5.91 20.30
N VAL A 72 -2.89 5.64 20.33
CA VAL A 72 -2.32 4.48 21.03
C VAL A 72 -2.60 4.56 22.53
N ALA A 73 -2.45 5.74 23.14
CA ALA A 73 -2.76 5.96 24.54
C ALA A 73 -4.25 5.68 24.86
N GLY A 74 -5.16 6.16 24.01
CA GLY A 74 -6.59 5.89 24.13
C GLY A 74 -6.93 4.40 24.05
N ALA A 75 -6.32 3.68 23.10
CA ALA A 75 -6.49 2.23 22.96
C ALA A 75 -5.99 1.47 24.21
N LEU A 76 -4.79 1.81 24.72
CA LEU A 76 -4.29 1.23 25.97
C LEU A 76 -5.17 1.58 27.17
N GLY A 77 -5.71 2.80 27.22
CA GLY A 77 -6.64 3.24 28.26
C GLY A 77 -7.92 2.41 28.31
N ARG A 78 -8.38 1.89 27.17
CA ARG A 78 -9.53 0.97 27.06
C ARG A 78 -9.16 -0.51 27.23
N GLY A 79 -7.88 -0.84 27.41
CA GLY A 79 -7.40 -2.22 27.46
C GLY A 79 -7.28 -2.92 26.10
N GLU A 80 -7.37 -2.18 24.99
CA GLU A 80 -7.29 -2.70 23.61
C GLU A 80 -5.82 -2.84 23.17
N VAL A 81 -5.07 -3.74 23.81
CA VAL A 81 -3.62 -3.89 23.59
C VAL A 81 -3.27 -4.21 22.13
N ALA A 82 -4.09 -5.01 21.44
CA ALA A 82 -3.86 -5.35 20.03
C ALA A 82 -4.00 -4.12 19.11
N LEU A 83 -5.02 -3.27 19.35
CA LEU A 83 -5.19 -2.04 18.57
C LEU A 83 -4.06 -1.05 18.86
N ALA A 84 -3.64 -0.94 20.12
CA ALA A 84 -2.49 -0.14 20.51
C ALA A 84 -1.21 -0.60 19.81
N ALA A 85 -0.97 -1.91 19.73
CA ALA A 85 0.16 -2.52 19.06
C ALA A 85 0.18 -2.21 17.55
N ILE A 86 -0.97 -2.31 16.87
CA ILE A 86 -1.09 -1.92 15.46
C ILE A 86 -0.79 -0.43 15.29
N GLY A 87 -1.39 0.43 16.12
CA GLY A 87 -1.12 1.86 16.12
C GLY A 87 0.36 2.19 16.34
N ALA A 88 1.03 1.43 17.21
CA ALA A 88 2.46 1.59 17.48
C ALA A 88 3.34 1.26 16.26
N VAL A 89 3.01 0.22 15.49
CA VAL A 89 3.69 -0.10 14.23
C VAL A 89 3.47 1.01 13.20
N LEU A 90 2.23 1.50 13.08
CA LEU A 90 1.86 2.56 12.14
C LEU A 90 2.49 3.92 12.46
N LEU A 91 3.02 4.13 13.66
CA LEU A 91 3.80 5.33 13.96
C LEU A 91 5.13 5.37 13.19
N GLY A 92 5.63 4.23 12.71
CA GLY A 92 6.82 4.16 11.86
C GLY A 92 8.11 4.54 12.58
N PHE A 93 8.23 4.24 13.88
CA PHE A 93 9.49 4.41 14.60
C PHE A 93 10.49 3.33 14.17
N PRO A 94 11.71 3.68 13.73
CA PRO A 94 12.74 2.69 13.43
C PRO A 94 13.27 2.02 14.71
N ASP A 95 13.89 0.85 14.56
CA ASP A 95 14.56 0.19 15.69
C ASP A 95 15.73 1.07 16.22
N SER A 96 15.96 1.07 17.54
CA SER A 96 17.01 1.87 18.16
C SER A 96 18.41 1.33 17.80
N PRO A 97 19.38 2.19 17.42
CA PRO A 97 20.72 1.75 17.02
C PRO A 97 21.50 1.09 18.17
N LEU A 98 21.19 1.41 19.42
CA LEU A 98 21.92 0.91 20.60
C LEU A 98 21.72 -0.58 20.86
N LEU A 99 20.73 -1.22 20.24
CA LEU A 99 20.35 -2.60 20.52
C LEU A 99 20.65 -3.58 19.37
N ALA A 100 21.19 -3.10 18.25
CA ALA A 100 21.78 -3.95 17.22
C ALA A 100 23.17 -4.44 17.65
N LYS A 101 23.25 -5.16 18.79
CA LYS A 101 24.50 -5.65 19.37
C LYS A 101 25.26 -6.62 18.45
N ASP A 102 24.53 -7.25 17.52
CA ASP A 102 25.04 -8.30 16.62
C ASP A 102 24.76 -8.05 15.12
N GLY A 103 24.27 -6.86 14.76
CA GLY A 103 24.04 -6.49 13.36
C GLY A 103 25.26 -5.75 12.77
N PRO A 104 25.53 -5.85 11.45
CA PRO A 104 26.46 -4.91 10.81
C PRO A 104 25.96 -3.51 11.16
N ALA A 105 26.82 -2.66 11.70
CA ALA A 105 26.47 -1.29 12.07
C ALA A 105 25.89 -0.60 10.83
N CYS A 106 24.55 -0.60 10.71
CA CYS A 106 23.85 0.13 9.67
C CYS A 106 24.35 1.56 9.80
N GLY A 107 24.95 2.09 8.74
CA GLY A 107 25.66 3.36 8.83
C GLY A 107 24.72 4.43 9.35
N SER A 108 25.25 5.46 10.02
CA SER A 108 24.45 6.63 10.45
C SER A 108 23.61 7.22 9.31
N SER A 109 24.02 7.04 8.06
CA SER A 109 23.27 7.37 6.85
C SER A 109 21.96 6.60 6.67
N ASP A 110 21.94 5.31 6.98
CA ASP A 110 20.76 4.47 6.79
C ASP A 110 19.71 4.76 7.86
N LEU A 111 20.15 4.98 9.10
CA LEU A 111 19.28 5.43 10.18
C LEU A 111 18.70 6.82 9.86
N ALA A 112 19.51 7.75 9.37
CA ALA A 112 19.02 9.06 8.93
C ALA A 112 17.99 8.94 7.79
N ALA A 113 18.22 8.05 6.83
CA ALA A 113 17.26 7.78 5.74
C ALA A 113 15.95 7.17 6.25
N GLN A 114 16.02 6.28 7.25
CA GLN A 114 14.84 5.71 7.90
C GLN A 114 14.05 6.78 8.67
N LEU A 115 14.72 7.59 9.50
CA LEU A 115 14.10 8.68 10.28
C LEU A 115 13.52 9.78 9.39
N LEU A 116 14.20 10.12 8.29
CA LEU A 116 13.65 11.03 7.29
C LEU A 116 12.41 10.41 6.62
N GLY A 117 12.49 9.11 6.30
CA GLY A 117 11.41 8.34 5.73
C GLY A 117 10.15 8.28 6.57
N SER A 118 10.31 8.21 7.89
CA SER A 118 9.20 8.24 8.85
C SER A 118 8.79 9.64 9.31
N ARG A 119 9.43 10.68 8.75
CA ARG A 119 9.23 12.10 9.10
C ARG A 119 9.49 12.40 10.57
N LEU A 120 10.46 11.70 11.16
CA LEU A 120 10.92 11.91 12.52
C LEU A 120 12.14 12.82 12.60
N LEU A 121 12.85 13.08 11.49
CA LEU A 121 14.06 13.88 11.50
C LEU A 121 13.71 15.38 11.45
N LYS A 122 14.17 16.15 12.44
CA LYS A 122 13.88 17.59 12.56
C LYS A 122 14.56 18.37 11.44
N GLY A 123 13.75 19.10 10.66
CA GLY A 123 14.19 20.22 9.84
C GLY A 123 15.47 19.95 9.03
N TRP A 124 15.51 18.81 8.33
CA TRP A 124 16.60 18.43 7.44
C TRP A 124 16.65 19.41 6.26
N ALA A 125 17.30 20.55 6.46
CA ALA A 125 17.37 21.63 5.49
C ALA A 125 18.18 21.17 4.28
N SER A 126 17.51 21.05 3.13
CA SER A 126 18.07 20.54 1.88
C SER A 126 19.35 21.25 1.43
N SER A 127 19.56 22.49 1.89
CA SER A 127 20.73 23.32 1.62
C SER A 127 22.00 22.91 2.38
N GLN A 128 21.91 22.08 3.43
CA GLN A 128 23.04 21.67 4.27
C GLN A 128 23.58 20.27 3.95
N HIS A 129 23.13 19.62 2.86
CA HIS A 129 23.69 18.30 2.48
C HIS A 129 25.00 18.40 1.72
N PRO A 130 25.99 17.55 2.06
CA PRO A 130 27.03 17.17 1.12
C PRO A 130 26.32 16.53 -0.09
N ARG A 131 26.31 17.24 -1.22
CA ARG A 131 25.82 16.66 -2.47
C ARG A 131 26.75 15.48 -2.81
N LEU A 132 26.26 14.26 -2.66
CA LEU A 132 26.91 13.07 -3.19
C LEU A 132 26.96 13.21 -4.72
N GLY A 133 28.08 13.72 -5.22
CA GLY A 133 28.37 13.91 -6.63
C GLY A 133 28.06 15.32 -7.12
N GLY A 134 29.10 16.04 -7.55
CA GLY A 134 28.94 17.20 -8.42
C GLY A 134 28.29 16.82 -9.76
N PRO A 135 27.81 17.81 -10.53
CA PRO A 135 27.14 17.59 -11.81
C PRO A 135 27.94 16.67 -12.75
N PRO A 136 27.26 15.83 -13.58
CA PRO A 136 25.82 15.69 -13.78
C PRO A 136 25.26 14.32 -13.31
N ASN A 137 24.24 14.30 -12.43
CA ASN A 137 23.53 13.08 -12.02
C ASN A 137 22.14 12.98 -12.68
N ARG A 138 21.83 11.83 -13.30
CA ARG A 138 20.74 11.57 -14.28
C ARG A 138 19.30 11.48 -13.72
N GLY A 139 19.02 11.97 -12.52
CA GLY A 139 17.80 11.60 -11.78
C GLY A 139 16.68 12.64 -11.68
N TRP A 140 16.83 13.86 -12.17
CA TRP A 140 15.85 14.94 -11.91
C TRP A 140 15.06 15.28 -13.17
N PHE A 141 13.89 14.67 -13.32
CA PHE A 141 12.97 14.93 -14.42
C PHE A 141 12.26 16.27 -14.25
N ALA A 142 12.57 17.21 -15.15
CA ALA A 142 11.52 17.88 -15.92
C ALA A 142 11.61 17.34 -17.36
N PRO A 143 10.50 17.01 -18.03
CA PRO A 143 10.57 16.63 -19.44
C PRO A 143 11.10 17.82 -20.25
N LYS A 144 12.18 17.59 -20.99
CA LYS A 144 12.67 18.54 -21.99
C LYS A 144 11.61 18.65 -23.09
N PRO A 145 11.25 19.84 -23.60
CA PRO A 145 10.42 19.93 -24.78
C PRO A 145 11.08 19.12 -25.92
N PRO A 146 10.30 18.40 -26.73
CA PRO A 146 10.83 17.49 -27.73
C PRO A 146 11.67 18.29 -28.75
N ASP A 147 12.91 17.83 -28.95
CA ASP A 147 13.78 18.35 -30.00
C ASP A 147 13.30 17.78 -31.34
N PRO A 148 12.83 18.61 -32.29
CA PRO A 148 12.33 18.14 -33.58
C PRO A 148 13.40 17.48 -34.45
N ASN A 149 14.69 17.58 -34.09
CA ASN A 149 15.80 17.01 -34.84
C ASN A 149 16.48 15.82 -34.13
N ALA A 150 15.90 15.28 -33.05
CA ALA A 150 16.51 14.14 -32.36
C ALA A 150 16.44 12.85 -33.22
N PRO A 151 17.56 12.14 -33.46
CA PRO A 151 17.55 10.88 -34.19
C PRO A 151 16.79 9.80 -33.41
N LYS A 152 15.93 9.05 -34.12
CA LYS A 152 15.14 7.94 -33.55
C LYS A 152 16.06 6.93 -32.86
N PRO A 153 15.85 6.58 -31.58
CA PRO A 153 16.67 5.58 -30.92
C PRO A 153 16.41 4.20 -31.52
N LEU A 154 17.50 3.53 -31.89
CA LEU A 154 17.52 2.12 -32.32
C LEU A 154 17.07 1.21 -31.17
N GLY A 155 16.11 0.33 -31.47
CA GLY A 155 15.49 -0.57 -30.49
C GLY A 155 16.49 -1.52 -29.85
N ILE A 156 16.56 -1.50 -28.51
CA ILE A 156 17.27 -2.49 -27.71
C ILE A 156 16.22 -3.46 -27.14
N PRO A 157 16.39 -4.79 -27.26
CA PRO A 157 15.41 -5.76 -26.78
C PRO A 157 15.29 -5.74 -25.25
N ALA A 158 14.05 -5.87 -24.77
CA ALA A 158 13.70 -5.83 -23.36
C ALA A 158 14.30 -7.02 -22.57
N ARG A 159 15.15 -6.71 -21.58
CA ARG A 159 15.59 -7.70 -20.57
C ARG A 159 14.52 -7.83 -19.49
N ALA A 160 14.16 -9.06 -19.14
CA ALA A 160 13.19 -9.37 -18.10
C ALA A 160 13.67 -8.87 -16.72
N SER A 161 12.79 -8.19 -15.98
CA SER A 161 13.11 -7.67 -14.65
C SER A 161 12.80 -8.70 -13.54
N PRO A 162 13.66 -8.81 -12.52
CA PRO A 162 13.47 -9.74 -11.38
C PRO A 162 12.25 -9.42 -10.49
N MET A 163 11.64 -8.22 -10.63
CA MET A 163 10.39 -7.85 -9.96
C MET A 163 9.19 -8.72 -10.38
N ARG A 164 9.19 -9.25 -11.62
CA ARG A 164 8.10 -10.11 -12.11
C ARG A 164 8.05 -11.48 -11.42
N GLU A 165 9.18 -12.00 -10.95
CA GLU A 165 9.27 -13.27 -10.23
C GLU A 165 8.77 -13.11 -8.78
N LEU A 166 9.12 -12.01 -8.10
CA LEU A 166 8.68 -11.73 -6.73
C LEU A 166 7.17 -11.51 -6.64
N PHE A 167 6.59 -10.80 -7.61
CA PHE A 167 5.14 -10.54 -7.66
C PHE A 167 4.33 -11.85 -7.87
N ARG A 168 4.85 -12.78 -8.69
CA ARG A 168 4.24 -14.11 -8.88
C ARG A 168 4.36 -15.02 -7.65
N ALA A 169 5.36 -14.81 -6.80
CA ALA A 169 5.51 -15.55 -5.55
C ALA A 169 4.51 -15.03 -4.49
N GLY A 170 4.35 -13.70 -4.36
CA GLY A 170 3.39 -13.10 -3.43
C GLY A 170 1.94 -13.47 -3.73
N LEU A 171 1.54 -13.48 -5.01
CA LEU A 171 0.17 -13.86 -5.42
C LEU A 171 -0.16 -15.33 -5.13
N ARG A 172 0.81 -16.25 -5.20
CA ARG A 172 0.59 -17.67 -4.89
C ARG A 172 0.35 -17.91 -3.40
N VAL A 173 1.04 -17.15 -2.54
CA VAL A 173 0.87 -17.23 -1.09
C VAL A 173 -0.48 -16.63 -0.66
N GLY A 174 -0.85 -15.46 -1.19
CA GLY A 174 -2.14 -14.83 -0.87
C GLY A 174 -3.36 -15.69 -1.23
N ARG A 175 -3.34 -16.34 -2.41
CA ARG A 175 -4.46 -17.17 -2.88
C ARG A 175 -4.65 -18.45 -2.07
N ALA A 176 -3.55 -19.03 -1.56
CA ALA A 176 -3.60 -20.20 -0.69
C ALA A 176 -4.15 -19.86 0.71
N VAL A 177 -3.87 -18.66 1.22
CA VAL A 177 -4.37 -18.21 2.53
C VAL A 177 -5.86 -17.90 2.49
N ILE A 178 -6.33 -17.21 1.43
CA ILE A 178 -7.76 -16.89 1.26
C ILE A 178 -8.60 -18.16 1.10
N ARG A 179 -8.13 -19.14 0.31
CA ARG A 179 -8.84 -20.42 0.13
C ARG A 179 -8.95 -21.21 1.43
N ARG A 180 -7.90 -21.23 2.25
CA ARG A 180 -7.89 -21.96 3.52
C ARG A 180 -8.80 -21.32 4.58
N ALA A 181 -8.86 -19.99 4.62
CA ALA A 181 -9.80 -19.26 5.47
C ALA A 181 -11.27 -19.49 5.07
N ALA A 182 -11.55 -19.61 3.76
CA ALA A 182 -12.90 -19.91 3.26
C ALA A 182 -13.33 -21.36 3.53
N GLU A 183 -12.41 -22.34 3.41
CA GLU A 183 -12.67 -23.75 3.72
C GLU A 183 -12.89 -23.98 5.23
N GLU A 184 -12.20 -23.24 6.11
CA GLU A 184 -12.42 -23.29 7.56
C GLU A 184 -13.74 -22.61 8.00
N ALA A 185 -14.19 -21.57 7.29
CA ALA A 185 -15.44 -20.88 7.58
C ALA A 185 -16.69 -21.67 7.16
N LEU A 186 -16.59 -22.50 6.12
CA LEU A 186 -17.73 -23.29 5.61
C LEU A 186 -17.86 -24.68 6.26
N GLY A 187 -16.84 -25.15 7.00
CA GLY A 187 -16.82 -26.49 7.59
C GLY A 187 -17.38 -26.63 9.02
N ALA A 188 -17.63 -25.54 9.74
CA ALA A 188 -17.94 -25.60 11.17
C ALA A 188 -19.31 -24.98 11.50
N GLY A 189 -20.36 -25.79 11.39
CA GLY A 189 -21.58 -25.59 12.15
C GLY A 189 -21.26 -25.66 13.65
N SER A 190 -21.40 -24.52 14.33
CA SER A 190 -21.42 -24.34 15.79
C SER A 190 -20.36 -25.07 16.62
N LEU A 191 -19.32 -24.36 17.09
CA LEU A 191 -19.02 -24.32 18.52
C LEU A 191 -18.07 -23.15 18.85
N ALA A 192 -18.46 -22.37 19.84
CA ALA A 192 -17.62 -21.34 20.45
C ALA A 192 -16.41 -21.96 21.18
N LEU A 193 -15.33 -21.16 21.27
CA LEU A 193 -14.11 -21.42 22.05
C LEU A 193 -13.35 -22.71 21.73
N ARG A 194 -12.35 -22.62 20.84
CA ARG A 194 -11.00 -23.22 20.97
C ARG A 194 -10.23 -23.12 19.64
N LEU A 195 -9.49 -22.03 19.46
CA LEU A 195 -8.18 -22.01 18.75
C LEU A 195 -7.63 -20.58 18.81
N GLY A 196 -7.03 -20.27 19.96
CA GLY A 196 -5.96 -19.29 19.99
C GLY A 196 -4.76 -19.88 19.24
N ALA A 197 -4.08 -19.01 18.48
CA ALA A 197 -2.85 -19.22 17.71
C ALA A 197 -3.02 -19.65 16.24
N LYS A 198 -2.48 -18.79 15.36
CA LYS A 198 -1.97 -19.02 13.98
C LYS A 198 -2.83 -18.59 12.78
N VAL A 199 -3.38 -17.38 12.79
CA VAL A 199 -3.69 -16.64 11.54
C VAL A 199 -3.17 -15.20 11.65
N ALA A 200 -1.84 -15.03 11.74
CA ALA A 200 -1.18 -13.71 11.74
C ALA A 200 -0.43 -13.42 10.42
N GLY A 201 -0.50 -14.32 9.43
CA GLY A 201 0.35 -14.25 8.23
C GLY A 201 -0.04 -13.26 7.12
N PRO A 202 -1.33 -12.96 6.84
CA PRO A 202 -1.67 -12.18 5.63
C PRO A 202 -1.97 -10.69 5.86
N ILE A 203 -2.14 -10.23 7.11
CA ILE A 203 -2.44 -8.82 7.40
C ILE A 203 -1.16 -7.98 7.40
N GLU A 204 -0.02 -8.53 7.85
CA GLU A 204 1.26 -7.81 7.92
C GLU A 204 1.79 -7.40 6.53
N THR A 205 1.51 -8.17 5.47
CA THR A 205 1.98 -7.86 4.10
C THR A 205 1.20 -6.73 3.43
N ILE A 206 -0.05 -6.48 3.85
CA ILE A 206 -0.88 -5.38 3.31
C ILE A 206 -0.49 -4.05 3.99
N VAL A 207 -0.08 -4.11 5.26
CA VAL A 207 0.35 -2.93 6.03
C VAL A 207 1.71 -2.40 5.54
N ASP A 208 2.63 -3.27 5.11
CA ASP A 208 3.93 -2.86 4.55
C ASP A 208 3.84 -2.15 3.17
N LEU A 209 2.71 -2.25 2.47
CA LEU A 209 2.50 -1.59 1.17
C LEU A 209 2.01 -0.13 1.31
N LEU A 210 1.63 0.31 2.52
CA LEU A 210 0.79 1.49 2.75
C LEU A 210 1.50 2.69 3.41
N ASP A 211 2.83 2.73 3.47
CA ASP A 211 3.52 3.89 4.06
C ASP A 211 3.97 4.93 2.99
N SER A 212 3.35 6.12 3.03
CA SER A 212 4.17 7.32 3.21
C SER A 212 4.43 8.33 2.06
N THR A 213 3.45 8.95 1.38
CA THR A 213 3.72 10.23 0.67
C THR A 213 2.75 11.37 0.97
N GLU A 214 3.24 12.59 0.76
CA GLU A 214 2.90 13.88 1.39
C GLU A 214 1.53 14.47 1.05
N LEU A 215 0.77 14.80 2.10
CA LEU A 215 -0.14 15.94 2.30
C LEU A 215 -1.28 15.43 3.19
N ASN A 216 -1.69 16.20 4.20
CA ASN A 216 -2.83 15.88 5.09
C ASN A 216 -4.22 15.85 4.38
N ARG A 217 -4.25 15.56 3.07
CA ARG A 217 -5.39 15.05 2.31
C ARG A 217 -5.35 13.52 2.14
N GLY A 218 -4.19 12.90 2.30
CA GLY A 218 -3.97 11.48 2.08
C GLY A 218 -4.47 10.58 3.20
N GLU A 219 -4.48 11.03 4.46
CA GLU A 219 -4.88 10.16 5.58
C GLU A 219 -6.36 9.75 5.50
N GLN A 220 -7.27 10.73 5.29
CA GLN A 220 -8.68 10.41 5.09
C GLN A 220 -8.90 9.57 3.83
N GLN A 221 -8.17 9.86 2.75
CA GLN A 221 -8.25 9.06 1.54
C GLN A 221 -7.77 7.62 1.74
N VAL A 222 -6.69 7.40 2.50
CA VAL A 222 -6.18 6.06 2.84
C VAL A 222 -7.16 5.33 3.75
N LEU A 223 -7.71 6.00 4.76
CA LEU A 223 -8.74 5.42 5.63
C LEU A 223 -10.01 5.06 4.86
N ASP A 224 -10.46 5.94 3.96
CA ASP A 224 -11.62 5.70 3.10
C ASP A 224 -11.35 4.57 2.11
N GLN A 225 -10.15 4.47 1.53
CA GLN A 225 -9.74 3.33 0.68
C GLN A 225 -9.75 2.01 1.45
N LEU A 226 -9.21 2.00 2.66
CA LEU A 226 -9.23 0.83 3.53
C LEU A 226 -10.67 0.43 3.89
N ARG A 227 -11.51 1.38 4.31
CA ARG A 227 -12.93 1.13 4.62
C ARG A 227 -13.69 0.62 3.41
N ALA A 228 -13.57 1.29 2.26
CA ALA A 228 -14.19 0.87 1.01
C ALA A 228 -13.76 -0.55 0.61
N SER A 229 -12.50 -0.93 0.83
CA SER A 229 -12.02 -2.29 0.53
C SER A 229 -12.60 -3.39 1.43
N LEU A 230 -13.21 -3.01 2.55
CA LEU A 230 -13.85 -3.92 3.50
C LEU A 230 -15.37 -3.95 3.34
N ASN A 231 -15.93 -3.14 2.44
CA ASN A 231 -17.36 -3.16 2.18
C ASN A 231 -17.77 -4.53 1.61
N PRO A 232 -18.96 -5.03 1.97
CA PRO A 232 -19.47 -6.27 1.40
C PRO A 232 -19.65 -6.13 -0.12
N PRO A 233 -19.65 -7.24 -0.89
CA PRO A 233 -19.96 -7.19 -2.31
C PRO A 233 -21.34 -6.55 -2.54
N GLU A 234 -21.45 -5.74 -3.57
CA GLU A 234 -22.67 -5.01 -3.96
C GLU A 234 -23.25 -5.61 -5.24
N THR A 235 -24.50 -5.28 -5.56
CA THR A 235 -25.12 -5.61 -6.84
C THR A 235 -24.59 -4.71 -7.95
N LEU A 236 -24.79 -5.11 -9.22
CA LEU A 236 -24.33 -4.30 -10.36
C LEU A 236 -24.98 -2.92 -10.38
N ASP A 237 -26.28 -2.84 -10.07
CA ASP A 237 -27.04 -1.59 -10.05
C ASP A 237 -26.53 -0.64 -8.97
N GLU A 238 -26.15 -1.16 -7.79
CA GLU A 238 -25.55 -0.40 -6.69
C GLU A 238 -24.18 0.15 -7.08
N LEU A 239 -23.32 -0.68 -7.67
CA LEU A 239 -21.98 -0.25 -8.13
C LEU A 239 -22.04 0.80 -9.25
N GLN A 240 -23.13 0.89 -10.00
CA GLN A 240 -23.34 1.94 -11.01
C GLN A 240 -23.72 3.31 -10.40
N GLN A 241 -24.12 3.34 -9.12
CA GLN A 241 -24.41 4.58 -8.41
C GLN A 241 -23.15 5.13 -7.72
N PRO A 242 -22.97 6.46 -7.66
CA PRO A 242 -21.90 7.06 -6.87
C PRO A 242 -21.99 6.65 -5.38
N PRO A 243 -20.87 6.28 -4.74
CA PRO A 243 -20.87 5.87 -3.34
C PRO A 243 -21.25 7.04 -2.43
N THR A 244 -22.15 6.78 -1.48
CA THR A 244 -22.58 7.76 -0.48
C THR A 244 -21.63 7.85 0.71
N GLU A 245 -20.93 6.76 1.02
CA GLU A 245 -19.96 6.65 2.12
C GLU A 245 -18.55 6.35 1.59
N ASN A 246 -17.53 6.91 2.25
CA ASN A 246 -16.11 6.71 1.90
C ASN A 246 -15.81 6.99 0.41
N ALA A 247 -16.43 8.01 -0.18
CA ALA A 247 -16.36 8.29 -1.61
C ALA A 247 -14.92 8.45 -2.15
N LEU A 248 -13.97 8.87 -1.31
CA LEU A 248 -12.54 8.97 -1.67
C LEU A 248 -11.84 7.61 -1.79
N GLY A 249 -12.49 6.55 -1.31
CA GLY A 249 -12.03 5.17 -1.35
C GLY A 249 -12.36 4.42 -2.64
N TYR A 250 -13.25 4.98 -3.47
CA TYR A 250 -13.73 4.37 -4.71
C TYR A 250 -13.17 5.10 -5.93
N GLU A 251 -13.03 4.37 -7.04
CA GLU A 251 -12.70 4.94 -8.35
C GLU A 251 -13.60 4.34 -9.43
N LEU A 252 -13.86 5.11 -10.49
CA LEU A 252 -14.57 4.60 -11.67
C LEU A 252 -13.72 3.52 -12.36
N HIS A 253 -14.40 2.44 -12.75
CA HIS A 253 -13.84 1.30 -13.44
C HIS A 253 -14.74 0.92 -14.60
N HIS A 254 -14.16 0.74 -15.79
CA HIS A 254 -14.89 0.21 -16.93
C HIS A 254 -14.88 -1.32 -16.87
N ILE A 255 -16.05 -1.94 -16.97
CA ILE A 255 -16.20 -3.41 -16.98
C ILE A 255 -15.48 -3.99 -18.21
N VAL A 256 -15.70 -3.37 -19.37
CA VAL A 256 -14.90 -3.55 -20.59
C VAL A 256 -13.87 -2.43 -20.67
N GLU A 257 -12.58 -2.79 -20.63
CA GLU A 257 -11.48 -1.85 -20.52
C GLU A 257 -11.45 -0.82 -21.66
N GLN A 258 -11.30 0.44 -21.27
CA GLN A 258 -11.05 1.57 -22.17
C GLN A 258 -9.60 1.52 -22.68
N ASN A 259 -9.32 0.70 -23.70
CA ASN A 259 -8.02 0.62 -24.37
C ASN A 259 -8.12 1.01 -25.87
N PRO A 260 -7.00 1.38 -26.53
CA PRO A 260 -7.02 1.78 -27.94
C PRO A 260 -7.67 0.73 -28.86
N ASP A 261 -7.42 -0.56 -28.61
CA ASP A 261 -7.95 -1.68 -29.40
C ASP A 261 -9.49 -1.75 -29.35
N ASN A 262 -10.10 -1.29 -28.26
CA ASN A 262 -11.54 -1.26 -28.05
C ASN A 262 -12.18 0.06 -28.54
N ILE A 263 -11.45 1.19 -28.49
CA ILE A 263 -12.01 2.54 -28.71
C ILE A 263 -11.81 3.08 -30.13
N ALA A 264 -10.65 2.89 -30.78
CA ALA A 264 -10.31 3.70 -31.95
C ALA A 264 -9.55 3.01 -33.09
N LYS A 265 -9.95 3.45 -34.29
CA LYS A 265 -9.54 3.12 -35.65
C LYS A 265 -8.24 3.79 -36.08
N SER A 266 -7.59 3.19 -37.08
CA SER A 266 -6.59 3.87 -37.92
C SER A 266 -7.28 4.81 -38.93
N PRO A 267 -6.80 6.06 -39.11
CA PRO A 267 -7.34 7.00 -40.09
C PRO A 267 -7.03 6.64 -41.55
N LEU A 268 -6.18 5.62 -41.79
CA LEU A 268 -5.79 5.13 -43.11
C LEU A 268 -6.30 3.71 -43.40
N ASP A 269 -6.85 3.02 -42.41
CA ASP A 269 -7.36 1.66 -42.59
C ASP A 269 -8.88 1.66 -42.54
N PHE A 270 -9.49 0.94 -43.47
CA PHE A 270 -10.91 0.56 -43.48
C PHE A 270 -11.29 -0.37 -42.30
N VAL A 271 -10.54 -0.34 -41.20
CA VAL A 271 -10.70 -1.19 -40.03
C VAL A 271 -11.77 -0.59 -39.13
N VAL A 272 -12.69 -1.46 -38.74
CA VAL A 272 -13.90 -1.18 -37.98
C VAL A 272 -13.53 -0.83 -36.53
N GLU A 273 -14.25 0.14 -35.95
CA GLU A 273 -14.23 0.42 -34.50
C GLU A 273 -14.64 -0.89 -33.82
N LYS A 274 -13.76 -1.51 -33.02
CA LYS A 274 -14.07 -2.83 -32.47
C LYS A 274 -15.42 -2.82 -31.75
N PHE A 275 -15.62 -1.84 -30.88
CA PHE A 275 -16.92 -1.58 -30.21
C PHE A 275 -17.40 -0.13 -30.34
N GLY A 276 -16.46 0.82 -30.46
CA GLY A 276 -16.77 2.24 -30.57
C GLY A 276 -16.93 2.91 -29.21
N ARG A 277 -16.68 4.22 -29.17
CA ARG A 277 -16.63 5.00 -27.93
C ARG A 277 -17.98 5.06 -27.20
N GLY A 278 -19.09 5.06 -27.94
CA GLY A 278 -20.43 5.10 -27.36
C GLY A 278 -20.75 3.89 -26.48
N VAL A 279 -20.26 2.69 -26.84
CA VAL A 279 -20.47 1.47 -26.05
C VAL A 279 -19.50 1.40 -24.87
N ILE A 280 -18.25 1.86 -25.07
CA ILE A 280 -17.24 1.86 -23.99
C ILE A 280 -17.57 2.88 -22.90
N ASP A 281 -17.99 4.09 -23.27
CA ASP A 281 -18.31 5.16 -22.34
C ASP A 281 -19.78 5.08 -21.85
N ASP A 282 -20.52 4.01 -22.18
CA ASP A 282 -21.90 3.80 -21.76
C ASP A 282 -21.97 3.60 -20.22
N PRO A 283 -22.93 4.24 -19.50
CA PRO A 283 -23.07 4.08 -18.05
C PRO A 283 -23.21 2.63 -17.58
N SER A 284 -23.79 1.74 -18.40
CA SER A 284 -23.90 0.31 -18.08
C SER A 284 -22.55 -0.42 -18.06
N ASN A 285 -21.51 0.18 -18.65
CA ASN A 285 -20.14 -0.31 -18.67
C ASN A 285 -19.26 0.31 -17.57
N VAL A 286 -19.78 1.21 -16.74
CA VAL A 286 -19.00 1.95 -15.73
C VAL A 286 -19.52 1.65 -14.34
N VAL A 287 -18.62 1.27 -13.43
CA VAL A 287 -18.92 0.97 -12.02
C VAL A 287 -17.94 1.64 -11.08
N TRP A 288 -18.35 1.93 -9.86
CA TRP A 288 -17.50 2.39 -8.77
C TRP A 288 -16.90 1.20 -8.05
N VAL A 289 -15.58 1.11 -8.02
CA VAL A 289 -14.85 0.00 -7.40
C VAL A 289 -13.92 0.54 -6.32
N PRO A 290 -13.85 -0.08 -5.12
CA PRO A 290 -12.85 0.28 -4.13
C PRO A 290 -11.46 0.24 -4.74
N ARG A 291 -10.66 1.31 -4.55
CA ARG A 291 -9.38 1.48 -5.24
C ARG A 291 -8.45 0.27 -5.09
N LEU A 292 -8.32 -0.25 -3.87
CA LEU A 292 -7.49 -1.43 -3.59
C LEU A 292 -7.97 -2.67 -4.36
N MET A 293 -9.28 -2.86 -4.50
CA MET A 293 -9.83 -3.96 -5.30
C MET A 293 -9.57 -3.78 -6.80
N ARG A 294 -9.65 -2.53 -7.30
CA ARG A 294 -9.29 -2.21 -8.69
C ARG A 294 -7.83 -2.54 -9.01
N GLU A 295 -6.92 -2.29 -8.07
CA GLU A 295 -5.51 -2.64 -8.20
C GLU A 295 -5.31 -4.17 -8.27
N LEU A 296 -6.04 -4.94 -7.46
CA LEU A 296 -6.04 -6.41 -7.53
C LEU A 296 -6.60 -6.95 -8.85
N ILE A 297 -7.70 -6.38 -9.35
CA ILE A 297 -8.28 -6.72 -10.66
C ILE A 297 -7.28 -6.40 -11.78
N THR A 298 -6.62 -5.25 -11.72
CA THR A 298 -5.58 -4.87 -12.69
C THR A 298 -4.40 -5.85 -12.66
N ALA A 299 -3.98 -6.27 -11.46
CA ALA A 299 -2.93 -7.27 -11.28
C ALA A 299 -3.33 -8.63 -11.90
N TYR A 300 -4.60 -9.04 -11.75
CA TYR A 300 -5.15 -10.24 -12.36
C TYR A 300 -5.08 -10.21 -13.88
N TYR A 301 -5.54 -9.14 -14.51
CA TYR A 301 -5.49 -9.00 -15.97
C TYR A 301 -4.06 -8.99 -16.53
N ASN A 302 -3.09 -8.51 -15.74
CA ASN A 302 -1.67 -8.52 -16.10
C ASN A 302 -0.97 -9.85 -15.80
N ALA A 303 -1.60 -10.75 -15.04
CA ALA A 303 -1.05 -12.07 -14.78
C ALA A 303 -1.04 -12.93 -16.06
N LYS A 304 -0.08 -13.86 -16.13
CA LYS A 304 -0.06 -14.87 -17.19
C LYS A 304 -1.20 -15.86 -16.99
N ASP A 305 -1.79 -16.28 -18.08
CA ASP A 305 -2.83 -17.30 -18.05
C ASP A 305 -2.27 -18.65 -17.58
N SER A 306 -3.07 -19.44 -16.87
CA SER A 306 -2.65 -20.76 -16.39
C SER A 306 -2.59 -21.79 -17.51
N ASP A 307 -3.46 -21.65 -18.50
CA ASP A 307 -3.60 -22.56 -19.63
C ASP A 307 -2.67 -22.15 -20.77
N ASP A 308 -2.41 -20.84 -20.91
CA ASP A 308 -1.41 -20.29 -21.82
C ASP A 308 -0.45 -19.29 -21.14
N PRO A 309 0.72 -19.73 -20.64
CA PRO A 309 1.68 -18.84 -19.98
C PRO A 309 2.34 -17.84 -20.94
N THR A 310 2.11 -17.95 -22.26
CA THR A 310 2.63 -17.01 -23.25
C THR A 310 1.78 -15.74 -23.32
N CYS A 311 0.49 -15.79 -23.00
CA CYS A 311 -0.41 -14.63 -22.98
C CYS A 311 -0.79 -14.19 -21.56
N THR A 312 -1.15 -12.91 -21.39
CA THR A 312 -1.79 -12.44 -20.15
C THR A 312 -3.30 -12.61 -20.24
N HIS A 313 -3.99 -12.66 -19.11
CA HIS A 313 -5.46 -12.70 -19.08
C HIS A 313 -6.08 -11.55 -19.90
N ARG A 314 -5.51 -10.34 -19.80
CA ARG A 314 -5.91 -9.19 -20.63
C ARG A 314 -5.82 -9.48 -22.13
N GLN A 315 -4.76 -10.13 -22.59
CA GLN A 315 -4.59 -10.44 -24.01
C GLN A 315 -5.62 -11.45 -24.50
N MET A 316 -6.00 -12.43 -23.69
CA MET A 316 -7.08 -13.37 -24.03
C MET A 316 -8.44 -12.66 -24.09
N VAL A 317 -8.76 -11.87 -23.05
CA VAL A 317 -10.03 -11.14 -22.96
C VAL A 317 -10.16 -10.13 -24.10
N ASN A 318 -9.08 -9.46 -24.49
CA ASN A 318 -9.05 -8.55 -25.64
C ASN A 318 -9.36 -9.23 -26.99
N GLN A 319 -9.38 -10.56 -27.10
CA GLN A 319 -9.80 -11.27 -28.31
C GLN A 319 -11.31 -11.52 -28.37
N LEU A 320 -12.01 -11.40 -27.24
CA LEU A 320 -13.45 -11.58 -27.16
C LEU A 320 -14.21 -10.40 -27.78
N ASP A 321 -15.47 -10.66 -28.13
CA ASP A 321 -16.45 -9.63 -28.45
C ASP A 321 -16.86 -8.84 -27.19
N PHE A 322 -17.74 -7.85 -27.35
CA PHE A 322 -18.10 -6.97 -26.23
C PHE A 322 -18.75 -7.77 -25.10
N SER A 323 -19.69 -8.65 -25.44
CA SER A 323 -20.41 -9.47 -24.46
C SER A 323 -19.45 -10.39 -23.69
N GLY A 324 -18.47 -11.01 -24.36
CA GLY A 324 -17.45 -11.82 -23.74
C GLY A 324 -16.51 -11.01 -22.83
N GLN A 325 -16.07 -9.83 -23.27
CA GLN A 325 -15.27 -8.94 -22.41
C GLN A 325 -16.06 -8.47 -21.19
N TYR A 326 -17.33 -8.14 -21.39
CA TYR A 326 -18.22 -7.70 -20.32
C TYR A 326 -18.43 -8.80 -19.28
N ALA A 327 -18.71 -10.03 -19.73
CA ALA A 327 -18.85 -11.19 -18.86
C ALA A 327 -17.56 -11.48 -18.07
N ALA A 328 -16.38 -11.40 -18.73
CA ALA A 328 -15.09 -11.55 -18.07
C ALA A 328 -14.82 -10.44 -17.02
N GLY A 329 -15.21 -9.20 -17.33
CA GLY A 329 -15.18 -8.07 -16.39
C GLY A 329 -16.03 -8.32 -15.15
N LEU A 330 -17.28 -8.76 -15.33
CA LEU A 330 -18.17 -9.11 -14.22
C LEU A 330 -17.63 -10.29 -13.40
N GLU A 331 -17.06 -11.31 -14.03
CA GLU A 331 -16.44 -12.43 -13.32
C GLU A 331 -15.24 -11.96 -12.48
N ALA A 332 -14.42 -11.05 -13.00
CA ALA A 332 -13.30 -10.48 -12.25
C ALA A 332 -13.80 -9.71 -11.02
N LEU A 333 -14.87 -8.91 -11.15
CA LEU A 333 -15.47 -8.20 -10.01
C LEU A 333 -15.98 -9.17 -8.93
N ARG A 334 -16.66 -10.27 -9.32
CA ARG A 334 -17.11 -11.30 -8.37
C ARG A 334 -15.94 -12.01 -7.70
N ARG A 335 -14.91 -12.35 -8.46
CA ARG A 335 -13.71 -13.03 -7.96
C ARG A 335 -13.01 -12.26 -6.85
N TYR A 336 -13.06 -10.94 -6.89
CA TYR A 336 -12.46 -10.05 -5.90
C TYR A 336 -13.45 -9.53 -4.85
N GLY A 337 -14.66 -10.09 -4.80
CA GLY A 337 -15.66 -9.75 -3.78
C GLY A 337 -16.22 -8.33 -3.91
N VAL A 338 -16.17 -7.75 -5.12
CA VAL A 338 -16.77 -6.43 -5.40
C VAL A 338 -18.24 -6.59 -5.81
N LEU A 339 -18.53 -7.60 -6.61
CA LEU A 339 -19.87 -7.90 -7.15
C LEU A 339 -20.45 -9.18 -6.53
N GLN A 340 -21.75 -9.18 -6.23
CA GLN A 340 -22.52 -10.35 -5.75
C GLN A 340 -22.71 -11.44 -6.83
#